data_AF-A0A967GPS4-F1
#
_entry.id   AF-A0A967GPS4-F1
#
_cell.length_a   1.000
_cell.length_b   1.000
_cell.length_c   1.000
_cell.angle_alpha   90.00
_cell.angle_beta   90.00
_cell.angle_gamma   90.00
#
_symmetry.space_group_name_H-M   'P 1'
#
loop_
_entity.id
_entity.type
_entity.pdbx_description
1 polymer ?
#
loop_
_entity_poly.entity_id
_entity_poly.type
_entity_poly.pdbx_seq_one_letter_code
_entity_poly.pdbx_strand_id
1 'polypeptide(L)' 'MNVTWYKYTGPGPVVFSEETGELADTEGMVTTEVTFEEPGEYTIRVRADNFGRIDSSAGNQCCWTNGYVKVTVTP' A
#
# COMPACT_ATOMS: atom_id res chain seq x y z
N MET A 1 3.78 13.12 -0.24
CA MET A 1 4.33 11.76 -0.20
C MET A 1 3.19 10.81 -0.45
N ASN A 2 3.37 9.80 -1.28
CA ASN A 2 2.32 8.87 -1.62
C ASN A 2 2.49 7.59 -0.82
N VAL A 3 1.37 7.04 -0.36
CA VAL A 3 1.32 5.74 0.28
C VAL A 3 0.33 4.89 -0.50
N THR A 4 0.84 3.90 -1.21
CA THR A 4 0.03 3.02 -2.07
C THR A 4 -0.01 1.60 -1.52
N TRP A 5 -1.20 1.03 -1.41
CA TRP A 5 -1.43 -0.34 -0.96
C TRP A 5 -1.56 -1.29 -2.14
N TYR A 6 -1.02 -2.50 -2.00
CA TYR A 6 -1.09 -3.54 -3.01
C TYR A 6 -1.37 -4.89 -2.35
N LYS A 7 -2.17 -5.73 -3.02
CA LYS A 7 -2.09 -7.18 -2.78
C LYS A 7 -0.70 -7.66 -3.24
N TYR A 8 0.07 -8.22 -2.33
CA TYR A 8 1.38 -8.82 -2.66
C TYR A 8 1.24 -10.33 -2.92
N THR A 9 0.56 -11.04 -2.02
CA THR A 9 0.24 -12.48 -2.16
C THR A 9 -1.12 -12.79 -1.53
N GLY A 10 -1.77 -13.87 -1.95
CA GLY A 10 -3.02 -14.39 -1.37
C GLY A 10 -3.95 -15.02 -2.42
N PRO A 11 -4.96 -15.81 -2.00
CA PRO A 11 -5.80 -16.60 -2.91
C PRO A 11 -6.74 -15.74 -3.75
N GLY A 12 -7.64 -14.96 -3.13
CA GLY A 12 -8.68 -14.20 -3.84
C GLY A 12 -8.35 -12.72 -4.11
N PRO A 13 -9.23 -12.00 -4.82
CA PRO A 13 -9.15 -10.55 -4.98
C PRO A 13 -9.12 -9.79 -3.65
N VAL A 14 -8.50 -8.61 -3.67
CA VAL A 14 -8.46 -7.67 -2.54
C VAL A 14 -8.84 -6.29 -3.08
N VAL A 15 -9.80 -5.64 -2.43
CA VAL A 15 -10.29 -4.31 -2.80
C VAL A 15 -9.93 -3.32 -1.70
N PHE A 16 -9.33 -2.20 -2.09
CA PHE A 16 -9.02 -1.09 -1.20
C PHE A 16 -10.03 0.04 -1.43
N SER A 17 -10.59 0.60 -0.35
CA SER A 17 -11.47 1.79 -0.42
C SER A 17 -10.76 2.98 -1.07
N GLU A 18 -9.49 3.18 -0.71
CA GLU A 18 -8.55 4.11 -1.33
C GLU A 18 -7.23 3.40 -1.50
N GLU A 19 -6.77 3.21 -2.75
CA GLU A 19 -5.53 2.46 -3.04
C GLU A 19 -4.28 3.32 -2.87
N THR A 20 -4.39 4.65 -2.99
CA THR A 20 -3.28 5.58 -2.73
C THR A 20 -3.75 6.74 -1.88
N GLY A 21 -3.18 6.87 -0.69
CA GLY A 21 -3.35 8.04 0.16
C GLY A 21 -2.19 9.01 0.01
N GLU A 22 -2.47 10.30 0.14
CA GLU A 22 -1.47 11.36 0.09
C GLU A 22 -1.19 11.95 1.48
N LEU A 23 0.10 12.09 1.80
CA LEU A 23 0.57 12.85 2.95
C LEU A 23 1.11 14.20 2.48
N ALA A 24 0.58 15.28 3.05
CA ALA A 24 1.00 16.64 2.75
C ALA A 24 2.48 16.87 3.12
N ASP A 25 2.85 16.44 4.33
CA ASP A 25 4.22 16.51 4.86
C ASP A 25 4.90 15.13 4.89
N THR A 26 6.13 15.08 5.43
CA THR A 26 6.92 13.84 5.58
C THR A 26 6.47 12.97 6.75
N GLU A 27 5.55 13.46 7.57
CA GLU A 27 4.97 12.76 8.71
C GLU A 27 3.44 12.79 8.63
N GLY A 28 2.81 11.74 9.13
CA GLY A 28 1.37 11.64 9.21
C GLY A 28 0.88 10.20 9.13
N MET A 29 -0.44 10.06 9.02
CA MET A 29 -1.11 8.77 8.95
C MET A 29 -2.09 8.78 7.78
N VAL A 30 -2.10 7.67 7.05
CA VAL A 30 -3.12 7.34 6.05
C VAL A 30 -3.72 5.99 6.41
N THR A 31 -5.01 5.83 6.14
CA THR A 31 -5.77 4.62 6.44
C THR A 31 -6.58 4.23 5.23
N THR A 32 -6.80 2.93 5.04
CA THR A 32 -7.68 2.41 3.99
C THR A 32 -8.44 1.21 4.56
N GLU A 33 -9.69 1.03 4.16
CA GLU A 33 -10.43 -0.20 4.38
C GLU A 33 -10.09 -1.22 3.28
N VAL A 34 -9.96 -2.49 3.69
CA VAL A 34 -9.55 -3.60 2.83
C VAL A 34 -10.59 -4.70 2.90
N THR A 35 -11.14 -5.07 1.74
CA THR A 35 -12.10 -6.17 1.60
C THR A 35 -11.43 -7.36 0.92
N PHE A 36 -11.61 -8.55 1.51
CA PHE A 36 -11.08 -9.82 1.01
C PHE A 36 -12.25 -10.70 0.56
N GLU A 37 -12.22 -11.17 -0.68
CA GLU A 37 -13.32 -11.98 -1.24
C GLU A 37 -13.24 -13.46 -0.87
N GLU A 38 -12.08 -13.93 -0.40
CA GLU A 38 -11.86 -15.34 -0.04
C GLU A 38 -11.13 -15.46 1.31
N PRO A 39 -11.43 -16.50 2.11
CA PRO A 39 -10.61 -16.86 3.27
C PRO A 39 -9.20 -17.29 2.86
N GLY A 40 -8.20 -16.95 3.68
CA GLY A 40 -6.82 -17.39 3.47
C GLY A 40 -5.76 -16.46 4.06
N GLU A 41 -4.51 -16.77 3.73
CA GLU A 41 -3.33 -15.99 4.13
C GLU A 41 -2.98 -14.97 3.05
N TYR A 42 -2.93 -13.70 3.43
CA TYR A 42 -2.62 -12.58 2.56
C TYR A 42 -1.38 -11.83 3.05
N THR A 43 -0.63 -11.29 2.10
CA THR A 43 0.33 -10.22 2.38
C THR A 43 -0.06 -8.98 1.61
N ILE A 44 -0.25 -7.88 2.32
CA ILE A 44 -0.44 -6.55 1.76
C ILE A 44 0.89 -5.83 1.78
N ARG A 45 1.31 -5.29 0.64
CA ARG A 45 2.49 -4.41 0.54
C ARG A 45 2.04 -2.97 0.55
N VAL A 46 2.63 -2.18 1.42
CA VAL A 46 2.47 -0.72 1.47
C VAL A 46 3.74 -0.10 0.91
N ARG A 47 3.66 0.70 -0.15
CA ARG A 47 4.79 1.48 -0.64
C ARG A 47 4.62 2.93 -0.23
N ALA A 48 5.58 3.46 0.52
CA ALA A 48 5.69 4.89 0.76
C ALA A 48 6.75 5.46 -0.18
N ASP A 49 6.39 6.45 -1.00
CA ASP A 49 7.29 7.06 -1.99
C ASP A 49 7.14 8.58 -2.07
N ASN A 50 8.20 9.24 -2.54
CA ASN A 50 8.22 10.68 -2.77
C ASN A 50 7.99 11.06 -4.25
N PHE A 51 7.46 10.16 -5.09
CA PHE A 51 7.41 10.35 -6.55
C PHE A 51 6.43 11.41 -7.03
N GLY A 52 5.57 11.93 -6.15
CA GLY A 52 4.72 13.08 -6.44
C GLY A 52 5.42 14.44 -6.32
N ARG A 53 6.74 14.48 -6.07
CA ARG A 53 7.53 15.73 -5.98
C ARG A 53 8.31 15.98 -7.26
N ILE A 54 8.60 17.26 -7.52
CA ILE A 54 9.22 17.72 -8.78
C ILE A 54 10.59 17.11 -9.07
N ASP A 55 11.32 16.69 -8.04
CA ASP A 55 12.68 16.16 -8.08
C ASP A 55 12.77 14.64 -7.91
N SER A 56 11.63 13.94 -7.87
CA SER A 56 11.58 12.50 -7.62
C SER A 56 10.55 11.78 -8.48
N SER A 57 10.89 10.60 -8.98
CA SER A 57 10.05 9.78 -9.83
C SER A 57 10.38 8.30 -9.66
N ALA A 58 9.51 7.42 -10.17
CA ALA A 58 9.76 5.99 -10.21
C ALA A 58 11.05 5.60 -10.97
N GLY A 59 11.54 6.47 -11.85
CA GLY A 59 12.80 6.27 -12.59
C GLY A 59 14.05 6.44 -11.72
N ASN A 60 13.96 7.15 -10.60
CA ASN A 60 15.13 7.52 -9.78
C ASN A 60 15.77 6.34 -9.02
N GLN A 61 15.26 5.10 -9.13
CA GLN A 61 15.76 3.88 -8.45
C GLN A 61 16.07 4.06 -6.96
N CYS A 62 15.48 5.08 -6.34
CA CYS A 62 15.60 5.47 -4.94
C CYS A 62 14.23 5.97 -4.49
N CYS A 63 14.15 6.34 -3.21
CA CYS A 63 13.14 7.28 -2.75
C CYS A 63 11.74 6.66 -2.55
N TRP A 64 11.72 5.34 -2.30
CA TRP A 64 10.60 4.61 -1.72
C TRP A 64 11.07 3.61 -0.65
N THR A 65 10.16 3.21 0.22
CA THR A 65 10.31 2.04 1.09
C THR A 65 9.05 1.18 1.05
N ASN A 66 9.15 -0.09 1.47
CA ASN A 66 8.03 -1.01 1.54
C ASN A 66 7.78 -1.48 2.98
N GLY A 67 6.52 -1.47 3.39
CA GLY A 67 6.01 -2.22 4.52
C GLY A 67 5.24 -3.45 4.04
N TYR A 68 5.21 -4.51 4.86
CA TYR A 68 4.46 -5.72 4.56
C TYR A 68 3.60 -6.10 5.77
N VAL A 69 2.30 -6.27 5.53
CA VAL A 69 1.31 -6.64 6.54
C VAL A 69 0.77 -8.02 6.19
N LYS A 70 0.90 -8.97 7.10
CA LYS A 70 0.30 -10.30 6.96
C LYS A 70 -1.09 -10.29 7.57
N VAL A 71 -2.05 -10.86 6.86
CA VAL A 71 -3.46 -10.91 7.28
C VAL A 71 -3.98 -12.33 7.07
N THR A 72 -4.59 -12.89 8.12
CA THR A 72 -5.32 -14.16 8.07
C THR A 72 -6.80 -13.85 8.01
N VAL A 73 -7.48 -14.27 6.94
CA VAL A 73 -8.93 -14.13 6.78
C VAL A 73 -9.58 -15.49 6.99
N THR A 74 -10.47 -15.57 7.97
CA THR A 74 -11.24 -16.78 8.27
C THR A 74 -12.70 -16.63 7.79
N PRO A 75 -13.41 -17.74 7.50
CA PRO A 75 -14.83 -17.72 7.20
C PRO A 75 -15.69 -17.11 8.31
#